data_AF-A0A7Y6MH40-F1
#
_entry.id   AF-A0A7Y6MH40-F1
#
_cell.length_a   1.000
_cell.length_b   1.000
_cell.length_c   1.000
_cell.angle_alpha   90.00
_cell.angle_beta   90.00
_cell.angle_gamma   90.00
#
_symmetry.space_group_name_H-M   'P 1'
#
loop_
_entity.id
_entity.type
_entity.pdbx_description
1 polymer ?
#
loop_
_entity_poly.entity_id
_entity_poly.type
_entity_poly.pdbx_seq_one_letter_code
_entity_poly.pdbx_strand_id
1 'polypeptide(L)'
;MFNFGVPGYRPEWVEINHWKFDEVSIAWNTIDPKRALDWQDFHLAWRDDTPDELAALVGQPCSAVELLMWRNRDLVEGTIVSLGFGFPNGQVTIHNALDENGIELTSPGDRYARYTLGPSDS
;
A
#
# COMPACT_ATOMS: atom_id res chain seq x y z
N MET A 1 -9.32 7.10 6.20
CA MET A 1 -8.68 5.87 6.75
C MET A 1 -9.53 5.33 7.90
N PHE A 2 -9.77 4.02 7.95
CA PHE A 2 -10.37 3.34 9.10
C PHE A 2 -9.30 2.94 10.12
N ASN A 3 -9.60 3.09 11.41
CA ASN A 3 -8.68 2.81 12.51
C ASN A 3 -9.14 1.56 13.27
N PHE A 4 -8.31 0.52 13.31
CA PHE A 4 -8.58 -0.66 14.13
C PHE A 4 -7.35 -1.04 14.96
N GLY A 5 -7.51 -0.90 16.28
CA GLY A 5 -6.62 -1.48 17.26
C GLY A 5 -7.38 -2.51 18.08
N VAL A 6 -6.86 -3.73 18.15
CA VAL A 6 -7.27 -4.72 19.15
C VAL A 6 -6.77 -4.20 20.51
N PRO A 7 -7.62 -4.06 21.54
CA PRO A 7 -7.17 -3.59 22.86
C PRO A 7 -6.04 -4.48 23.39
N GLY A 8 -4.84 -3.91 23.55
CA GLY A 8 -3.63 -4.62 24.01
C GLY A 8 -2.54 -4.79 22.95
N TYR A 9 -2.84 -4.59 21.67
CA TYR A 9 -1.86 -4.51 20.59
C TYR A 9 -1.67 -3.05 20.17
N ARG A 10 -0.43 -2.60 19.98
CA ARG A 10 -0.20 -1.33 19.27
C ARG A 10 -0.61 -1.57 17.82
N PRO A 11 -1.53 -0.77 17.23
CA PRO A 11 -1.77 -0.86 15.80
C PRO A 11 -0.45 -0.58 15.08
N GLU A 12 -0.06 -1.48 14.18
CA GLU A 12 1.11 -1.29 13.32
C GLU A 12 0.67 -0.59 12.05
N TRP A 13 1.26 0.57 11.79
CA TRP A 13 1.03 1.35 10.59
C TRP A 13 2.12 1.03 9.58
N VAL A 14 1.72 0.71 8.36
CA VAL A 14 2.63 0.70 7.23
C VAL A 14 2.52 2.03 6.50
N GLU A 15 3.66 2.60 6.17
CA GLU A 15 3.78 3.85 5.43
C GLU A 15 4.48 3.57 4.12
N ILE A 16 3.83 3.97 3.04
CA ILE A 16 4.30 3.72 1.68
C ILE A 16 4.44 5.08 1.02
N ASN A 17 5.66 5.38 0.59
CA ASN A 17 5.94 6.55 -0.20
C ASN A 17 6.47 6.10 -1.56
N HIS A 18 5.79 6.51 -2.63
CA HIS A 18 6.27 6.35 -3.98
C HIS A 18 6.87 7.67 -4.45
N TRP A 19 8.07 7.61 -5.01
CA TRP A 19 8.69 8.73 -5.68
C TRP A 19 9.15 8.32 -7.06
N LYS A 20 8.52 8.86 -8.11
CA LYS A 20 8.72 8.38 -9.49
C LYS A 20 8.36 6.88 -9.60
N PHE A 21 8.69 6.28 -10.73
CA PHE A 21 8.11 5.02 -11.19
C PHE A 21 8.45 3.79 -10.29
N ASP A 22 9.72 3.59 -9.96
CA ASP A 22 10.24 2.39 -9.28
C ASP A 22 10.81 2.67 -7.88
N GLU A 23 10.92 3.94 -7.48
CA GLU A 23 11.42 4.28 -6.15
C GLU A 23 10.28 4.21 -5.13
N VAL A 24 10.33 3.17 -4.30
CA VAL A 24 9.39 2.95 -3.18
C VAL A 24 10.15 2.95 -1.86
N SER A 25 9.61 3.66 -0.87
CA SER A 25 10.04 3.58 0.52
C SER A 25 8.91 3.01 1.36
N ILE A 26 9.25 2.02 2.19
CA ILE A 26 8.32 1.39 3.13
C ILE A 26 8.88 1.60 4.53
N ALA A 27 8.07 2.20 5.40
CA ALA A 27 8.37 2.41 6.81
C ALA A 27 7.22 1.93 7.68
N TRP A 28 7.46 1.87 9.00
CA TRP A 28 6.46 1.47 9.97
C TRP A 28 6.43 2.43 11.15
N ASN A 29 5.22 2.84 11.53
CA ASN A 29 4.95 3.61 12.76
C ASN A 29 5.75 4.93 12.89
N THR A 30 6.13 5.55 11.78
CA THR A 30 6.86 6.82 11.71
C THR A 30 5.96 8.05 11.55
N ILE A 31 4.74 7.89 11.03
CA ILE A 31 3.73 8.95 10.89
C ILE A 31 2.69 8.84 12.01
N ASP A 32 2.41 9.96 12.67
CA ASP A 32 1.28 10.10 13.60
C ASP A 32 0.04 10.57 12.82
N PRO A 33 -0.97 9.70 12.60
CA PRO A 33 -2.17 10.06 11.84
C PRO A 33 -3.07 11.07 12.57
N LYS A 34 -2.84 11.32 13.87
CA LYS A 34 -3.58 12.34 14.63
C LYS A 34 -3.00 13.74 14.46
N ARG A 35 -1.79 13.84 13.92
CA ARG A 35 -1.15 15.12 13.64
C ARG A 35 -1.68 15.68 12.32
N ALA A 36 -1.96 16.98 12.30
CA ALA A 36 -2.25 17.67 11.06
C ALA A 36 -1.05 17.59 10.12
N LEU A 37 -1.31 17.31 8.84
CA LEU A 37 -0.29 17.32 7.79
C LEU A 37 0.00 18.79 7.44
N ASP A 38 1.06 19.33 8.03
CA ASP A 38 1.54 20.68 7.74
C ASP A 38 2.71 20.59 6.76
N TRP A 39 2.38 20.62 5.46
CA TRP A 39 3.36 20.58 4.38
C TRP A 39 3.40 21.93 3.67
N GLN A 40 4.58 22.51 3.58
CA GLN A 40 4.77 23.81 2.94
C GLN A 40 4.41 23.71 1.45
N ASP A 41 3.59 24.64 0.97
CA ASP A 41 3.13 24.77 -0.42
C ASP A 41 2.17 23.67 -0.95
N PHE A 42 1.75 22.71 -0.09
CA PHE A 42 0.76 21.69 -0.48
C PHE A 42 -0.24 21.42 0.65
N HIS A 43 -1.52 21.65 0.38
CA HIS A 43 -2.60 21.37 1.32
C HIS A 43 -2.91 19.87 1.36
N LEU A 44 -2.11 19.11 2.11
CA LEU A 44 -2.40 17.72 2.40
C LEU A 44 -3.49 17.61 3.46
N ALA A 45 -4.48 16.76 3.21
CA ALA A 45 -5.50 16.39 4.17
C ALA A 45 -5.65 14.87 4.21
N TRP A 46 -5.95 14.34 5.39
CA TRP A 46 -6.35 12.96 5.53
C TRP A 46 -7.71 12.76 4.85
N ARG A 47 -7.83 11.71 4.02
CA ARG A 47 -9.13 11.32 3.44
C ARG A 47 -10.10 10.87 4.54
N ASP A 48 -11.28 11.49 4.56
CA ASP A 48 -12.39 11.14 5.43
C ASP A 48 -13.30 10.08 4.80
N ASP A 49 -13.27 9.96 3.47
CA ASP A 49 -13.90 8.89 2.71
C ASP A 49 -13.00 7.65 2.68
N THR A 50 -13.51 6.53 3.17
CA THR A 50 -12.80 5.26 3.05
C THR A 50 -13.73 4.26 2.37
N PRO A 51 -13.32 3.66 1.24
CA PRO A 51 -14.17 2.72 0.50
C PRO A 51 -14.66 1.57 1.38
N ASP A 52 -15.91 1.15 1.21
CA ASP A 52 -16.53 0.08 2.02
C ASP A 52 -15.76 -1.23 1.91
N GLU A 53 -15.21 -1.52 0.74
CA GLU A 53 -14.40 -2.69 0.49
C GLU A 53 -13.08 -2.65 1.29
N LEU A 54 -12.48 -1.47 1.46
CA LEU A 54 -11.33 -1.30 2.34
C LEU A 54 -11.73 -1.36 3.82
N ALA A 55 -12.93 -0.86 4.16
CA ALA A 55 -13.54 -1.03 5.48
C ALA A 55 -13.70 -2.50 5.86
N ALA A 56 -14.05 -3.35 4.89
CA ALA A 56 -14.30 -4.77 5.14
C ALA A 56 -13.04 -5.56 5.49
N LEU A 57 -11.85 -5.08 5.09
CA LEU A 57 -10.56 -5.77 5.32
C LEU A 57 -9.98 -5.54 6.71
N VAL A 58 -10.48 -4.54 7.39
CA VAL A 58 -10.18 -4.26 8.78
C VAL A 58 -10.22 -5.51 9.67
N GLY A 59 -9.25 -5.61 10.60
CA GLY A 59 -9.24 -6.64 11.63
C GLY A 59 -8.94 -8.04 11.09
N GLN A 60 -8.89 -8.20 9.76
CA GLN A 60 -8.38 -9.40 9.12
C GLN A 60 -6.84 -9.40 9.17
N PRO A 61 -6.22 -10.55 9.39
CA PRO A 61 -4.77 -10.66 9.31
C PRO A 61 -4.31 -10.44 7.87
N CYS A 62 -3.29 -9.61 7.68
CA CYS A 62 -2.57 -9.54 6.41
C CYS A 62 -1.71 -10.81 6.29
N SER A 63 -2.03 -11.67 5.33
CA SER A 63 -1.39 -12.98 5.16
C SER A 63 -0.26 -12.99 4.13
N ALA A 64 -0.18 -11.96 3.29
CA ALA A 64 0.85 -11.84 2.27
C ALA A 64 1.13 -10.37 1.97
N VAL A 65 2.40 -10.05 1.74
CA VAL A 65 2.83 -8.78 1.16
C VAL A 65 3.58 -9.12 -0.12
N GLU A 66 3.25 -8.47 -1.23
CA GLU A 66 3.82 -8.71 -2.55
C GLU A 66 4.37 -7.43 -3.14
N LEU A 67 5.56 -7.50 -3.72
CA LEU A 67 6.05 -6.53 -4.69
C LEU A 67 5.53 -6.92 -6.07
N LEU A 68 4.82 -6.01 -6.72
CA LEU A 68 4.20 -6.20 -8.02
C LEU A 68 4.93 -5.32 -9.04
N MET A 69 5.71 -5.94 -9.92
CA MET A 69 6.44 -5.24 -10.98
C MET A 69 5.67 -5.34 -12.29
N TRP A 70 5.40 -4.20 -12.92
CA TRP A 70 4.65 -4.19 -14.18
C TRP A 70 5.50 -4.79 -15.31
N ARG A 71 4.90 -5.75 -16.03
CA ARG A 71 5.46 -6.41 -17.22
C ARG A 71 4.88 -5.74 -18.44
N ASN A 72 5.52 -4.68 -18.92
CA ASN A 72 5.21 -4.09 -20.22
C ASN A 72 6.40 -4.32 -21.17
N ARG A 73 6.13 -4.61 -22.45
CA ARG A 73 7.19 -4.73 -23.47
C ARG A 73 7.77 -3.37 -23.89
N ASP A 74 7.04 -2.29 -23.66
CA ASP A 74 7.40 -0.94 -24.07
C ASP A 74 8.10 -0.13 -22.95
N LEU A 75 8.11 -0.66 -21.72
CA LEU A 75 8.86 -0.13 -20.59
C LEU A 75 9.88 -1.17 -20.14
N VAL A 76 10.99 -0.75 -19.54
CA VAL A 76 11.92 -1.70 -18.94
C VAL A 76 11.19 -2.43 -17.81
N GLU A 77 11.26 -3.75 -17.76
CA GLU A 77 10.67 -4.54 -16.67
C GLU A 77 11.13 -3.98 -15.32
N GLY A 78 10.19 -3.76 -14.39
CA GLY A 78 10.47 -3.14 -13.11
C GLY A 78 10.38 -1.62 -13.08
N THR A 79 10.07 -0.96 -14.20
CA THR A 79 9.87 0.51 -14.22
C THR A 79 8.75 0.94 -13.28
N ILE A 80 7.62 0.22 -13.20
CA ILE A 80 6.55 0.58 -12.27
C ILE A 80 6.43 -0.49 -11.20
N VAL A 81 6.49 -0.05 -9.96
CA VAL A 81 6.39 -0.89 -8.76
C VAL A 81 5.07 -0.59 -8.05
N SER A 82 4.42 -1.64 -7.60
CA SER A 82 3.20 -1.58 -6.78
C SER A 82 3.32 -2.55 -5.62
N LEU A 83 2.54 -2.33 -4.55
CA LEU A 83 2.54 -3.17 -3.36
C LEU A 83 1.17 -3.84 -3.21
N GLY A 84 1.18 -5.16 -3.16
CA GLY A 84 0.00 -5.98 -2.90
C GLY A 84 -0.06 -6.45 -1.45
N PHE A 85 -1.24 -6.39 -0.84
CA PHE A 85 -1.53 -6.90 0.50
C PHE A 85 -2.67 -7.91 0.40
N GLY A 86 -2.38 -9.16 0.74
CA GLY A 86 -3.36 -10.25 0.75
C GLY A 86 -4.04 -10.39 2.11
N PHE A 87 -5.36 -10.59 2.08
CA PHE A 87 -6.21 -10.88 3.23
C PHE A 87 -7.08 -12.11 2.93
N PRO A 88 -7.59 -12.82 3.96
CA PRO A 88 -8.48 -13.96 3.76
C PRO A 88 -9.69 -13.68 2.85
N ASN A 89 -10.26 -12.47 2.93
CA ASN A 89 -11.44 -12.08 2.15
C ASN A 89 -11.18 -10.93 1.16
N GLY A 90 -9.94 -10.75 0.69
CA GLY A 90 -9.67 -9.75 -0.34
C GLY A 90 -8.20 -9.40 -0.53
N GLN A 91 -7.96 -8.41 -1.38
CA GLN A 91 -6.63 -7.90 -1.66
C GLN A 91 -6.67 -6.39 -1.79
N VAL A 92 -5.60 -5.73 -1.39
CA VAL A 92 -5.36 -4.30 -1.66
C VAL A 92 -4.09 -4.18 -2.45
N THR A 93 -4.13 -3.42 -3.54
CA THR A 93 -2.95 -3.05 -4.31
C THR A 93 -2.79 -1.55 -4.29
N ILE A 94 -1.67 -1.08 -3.76
CA ILE A 94 -1.27 0.33 -3.78
C ILE A 94 -0.30 0.48 -4.95
N HIS A 95 -0.69 1.25 -5.95
CA HIS A 95 0.09 1.39 -7.18
C HIS A 95 0.46 2.85 -7.44
N ASN A 96 1.65 3.04 -8.00
CA ASN A 96 2.03 4.31 -8.63
C ASN A 96 1.61 4.24 -10.11
N ALA A 97 0.81 5.20 -10.56
CA ALA A 97 0.39 5.38 -11.94
C ALA A 97 1.01 6.65 -12.54
N LEU A 98 2.31 6.88 -12.33
CA LEU A 98 3.10 8.01 -12.84
C LEU A 98 2.85 9.33 -12.11
N ASP A 99 1.68 9.92 -12.29
CA ASP A 99 1.26 11.19 -11.69
C ASP A 99 0.24 10.99 -10.56
N GLU A 100 -0.41 9.84 -10.51
CA GLU A 100 -1.39 9.50 -9.48
C GLU A 100 -0.98 8.24 -8.69
N ASN A 101 -1.14 8.28 -7.37
CA ASN A 101 -1.12 7.08 -6.55
C ASN A 101 -2.55 6.56 -6.41
N GLY A 102 -2.75 5.26 -6.62
CA GLY A 102 -4.06 4.64 -6.60
C GLY A 102 -4.14 3.42 -5.69
N ILE A 103 -5.38 3.04 -5.39
CA ILE A 103 -5.73 1.82 -4.64
C ILE A 103 -6.65 0.97 -5.52
N GLU A 104 -6.26 -0.27 -5.77
CA GLU A 104 -7.09 -1.30 -6.42
C GLU A 104 -7.44 -2.38 -5.40
N LEU A 105 -8.70 -2.83 -5.40
CA LEU A 105 -9.21 -3.85 -4.47
C LEU A 105 -9.47 -5.21 -5.14
N THR A 106 -9.13 -5.29 -6.43
CA THR A 106 -9.16 -6.51 -7.23
C THR A 106 -7.80 -7.20 -7.21
N SER A 107 -7.79 -8.51 -7.47
CA SER A 107 -6.54 -9.24 -7.65
C SER A 107 -5.72 -8.64 -8.80
N PRO A 108 -4.41 -8.41 -8.62
CA PRO A 108 -3.50 -8.00 -9.68
C PRO A 108 -3.57 -9.02 -10.82
N GLY A 109 -3.85 -8.53 -12.03
CA GLY A 109 -3.88 -9.37 -13.23
C GLY A 109 -2.49 -9.80 -13.68
N ASP A 110 -2.44 -10.63 -14.72
CA ASP A 110 -1.22 -11.28 -15.25
C ASP A 110 -0.17 -10.31 -15.81
N ARG A 111 -0.51 -9.02 -15.86
CA ARG A 111 0.42 -7.94 -16.23
C ARG A 111 1.52 -7.70 -15.20
N TYR A 112 1.45 -8.29 -14.00
CA TYR A 112 2.46 -8.12 -12.96
C TYR A 112 3.33 -9.38 -12.77
N ALA A 113 4.63 -9.17 -12.63
CA ALA A 113 5.50 -10.13 -11.95
C ALA A 113 5.34 -9.91 -10.44
N ARG A 114 5.21 -10.99 -9.68
CA ARG A 114 4.89 -10.96 -8.25
C ARG A 114 6.06 -11.51 -7.46
N TYR A 115 6.48 -10.79 -6.43
CA TYR A 115 7.54 -11.22 -5.52
C TYR A 115 7.04 -11.11 -4.10
N THR A 116 6.94 -12.23 -3.38
CA THR A 116 6.52 -12.21 -1.98
C THR A 116 7.59 -11.55 -1.12
N LEU A 117 7.18 -10.55 -0.34
CA LEU A 117 7.99 -9.95 0.70
C LEU A 117 7.73 -10.73 2.00
N GLY A 118 8.74 -11.45 2.45
CA GLY A 118 8.74 -12.15 3.73
C GLY A 118 10.06 -11.88 4.46
N PRO A 119 10.16 -12.28 5.73
CA PRO A 119 11.47 -12.36 6.38
C PRO A 119 12.38 -13.19 5.47
N SER A 120 13.55 -12.65 5.12
CA SER A 120 14.59 -13.43 4.49
C SER A 120 14.90 -14.61 5.42
N ASP A 121 14.75 -15.84 4.91
CA ASP A 121 15.26 -17.02 5.60
C ASP A 121 16.77 -16.80 5.82
N SER A 122 17.12 -16.42 7.04
CA SER A 122 18.49 -16.24 7.52
C SER A 122 19.02 -17.53 8.13
#